data_AF-A0A7S0REL1-F1
#
_entry.id   AF-A0A7S0REL1-F1
#
_cell.length_a   1.000
_cell.length_b   1.000
_cell.length_c   1.000
_cell.angle_alpha   90.00
_cell.angle_beta   90.00
_cell.angle_gamma   90.00
#
_symmetry.space_group_name_H-M   'P 1'
#
loop_
_entity.id
_entity.type
_entity.pdbx_description
1 polymer ?
#
loop_
_entity_poly.entity_id
_entity_poly.type
_entity_poly.pdbx_seq_one_letter_code
_entity_poly.pdbx_strand_id
1 'polypeptide(L)'
;KTKEGDGVSSSLATDASKPGLRSIHVPDLHGRPESNHQICMELAERHNVPEDLRFSLLARIRAARGFPTLEGRRQLVRVRLSSLIILMQANPDHDDMAAFFVNEPDLINELVAMLCLEDSIPEDIQTLALKVLATQSLDRARQATVLQAISAGGHRGTLATLMEKAVSSLAGDSQAGKCSTYFVEALLMLVNLLVSSTSGWSRPPQ
;
A
#
# COMPACT_ATOMS: atom_id res chain seq x y z
N LYS A 1 -53.49 24.19 -29.52
CA LYS A 1 -53.59 24.83 -28.18
C LYS A 1 -52.34 24.42 -27.40
N THR A 2 -51.27 25.22 -27.43
CA THR A 2 -50.82 26.11 -26.32
C THR A 2 -50.46 25.29 -25.07
N LYS A 3 -49.29 25.41 -24.42
CA LYS A 3 -48.40 26.57 -24.22
C LYS A 3 -47.04 26.12 -23.63
N GLU A 4 -46.03 26.96 -23.84
CA GLU A 4 -44.63 26.95 -23.37
C GLU A 4 -44.42 26.90 -21.84
N GLY A 5 -43.17 26.67 -21.42
CA GLY A 5 -42.67 27.07 -20.10
C GLY A 5 -41.23 26.63 -19.80
N ASP A 6 -40.29 27.55 -20.03
CA ASP A 6 -38.87 27.57 -19.64
C ASP A 6 -38.56 27.14 -18.19
N GLY A 7 -37.29 26.74 -17.95
CA GLY A 7 -36.77 26.63 -16.59
C GLY A 7 -35.34 26.12 -16.46
N VAL A 8 -34.36 26.85 -16.99
CA VAL A 8 -32.95 26.76 -16.58
C VAL A 8 -32.85 27.01 -15.07
N SER A 9 -32.10 26.18 -14.35
CA SER A 9 -31.52 26.57 -13.07
C SER A 9 -30.20 25.84 -12.84
N SER A 10 -29.13 26.55 -13.16
CA SER A 10 -27.79 26.30 -12.65
C SER A 10 -27.80 26.34 -11.13
N SER A 11 -27.20 25.36 -10.48
CA SER A 11 -26.81 25.48 -9.07
C SER A 11 -25.29 25.42 -8.96
N LEU A 12 -24.65 26.54 -9.28
CA LEU A 12 -23.38 26.94 -8.68
C LEU A 12 -23.64 27.13 -7.19
N ALA A 13 -23.46 26.08 -6.39
CA ALA A 13 -23.39 26.21 -4.94
C ALA A 13 -21.96 26.63 -4.57
N THR A 14 -21.74 27.94 -4.50
CA THR A 14 -20.64 28.55 -3.75
C THR A 14 -20.82 28.20 -2.27
N ASP A 15 -20.10 27.19 -1.80
CA ASP A 15 -20.11 26.82 -0.38
C ASP A 15 -19.18 27.75 0.41
N ALA A 16 -19.82 28.70 1.10
CA ALA A 16 -19.18 29.68 1.96
C ALA A 16 -18.67 29.02 3.26
N SER A 17 -17.54 29.53 3.70
CA SER A 17 -16.64 28.99 4.72
C SER A 17 -17.28 28.48 6.02
N LYS A 18 -17.17 27.15 6.24
CA LYS A 18 -17.07 26.54 7.57
C LYS A 18 -15.62 26.11 7.83
N PRO A 19 -15.05 26.32 9.04
CA PRO A 19 -13.80 25.67 9.42
C PRO A 19 -14.09 24.16 9.55
N GLY A 20 -13.62 23.39 8.57
CA GLY A 20 -13.89 21.97 8.46
C GLY A 20 -13.29 21.39 7.19
N LEU A 21 -13.28 20.05 7.10
CA LEU A 21 -12.79 19.32 5.94
C LEU A 21 -13.57 19.73 4.68
N ARG A 22 -12.88 20.30 3.69
CA ARG A 22 -13.46 20.63 2.37
C ARG A 22 -13.10 19.55 1.36
N SER A 23 -14.11 18.99 0.70
CA SER A 23 -13.93 18.01 -0.39
C SER A 23 -13.88 18.73 -1.74
N ILE A 24 -12.85 18.44 -2.54
CA ILE A 24 -12.73 18.94 -3.91
C ILE A 24 -13.08 17.77 -4.84
N HIS A 25 -14.21 17.88 -5.55
CA HIS A 25 -14.61 16.90 -6.55
C HIS A 25 -14.18 17.35 -7.94
N VAL A 26 -13.37 16.53 -8.61
CA VAL A 26 -12.93 16.77 -10.00
C VAL A 26 -13.25 15.53 -10.83
N PRO A 27 -14.26 15.59 -11.73
CA PRO A 27 -14.59 14.47 -12.60
C PRO A 27 -13.49 14.26 -13.64
N ASP A 28 -13.29 13.00 -14.05
CA ASP A 28 -12.44 12.59 -15.17
C ASP A 28 -11.03 13.20 -15.19
N LEU A 29 -10.42 13.34 -14.01
CA LEU A 29 -9.07 13.91 -13.85
C LEU A 29 -8.00 13.23 -14.73
N HIS A 30 -8.20 11.95 -15.04
CA HIS A 30 -7.31 11.16 -15.88
C HIS A 30 -7.26 11.62 -17.35
N GLY A 31 -8.35 12.20 -17.86
CA GLY A 31 -8.47 12.67 -19.25
C GLY A 31 -7.95 14.09 -19.49
N ARG A 32 -7.56 14.80 -18.42
CA ARG A 32 -7.05 16.17 -18.49
C ARG A 32 -5.66 16.20 -19.15
N PRO A 33 -5.44 16.99 -20.23
CA PRO A 33 -4.15 17.06 -20.93
C PRO A 33 -3.07 17.80 -20.13
N GLU A 34 -3.46 18.58 -19.13
CA GLU A 34 -2.55 19.38 -18.31
C GLU A 34 -1.62 18.50 -17.45
N SER A 35 -0.47 19.06 -17.08
CA SER A 35 0.46 18.41 -16.15
C SER A 35 -0.11 18.35 -14.73
N ASN A 36 0.33 17.38 -13.92
CA ASN A 36 -0.08 17.27 -12.52
C ASN A 36 0.15 18.55 -11.71
N HIS A 37 1.24 19.26 -12.02
CA HIS A 37 1.58 20.51 -11.35
C HIS A 37 0.61 21.63 -11.73
N GLN A 38 0.30 21.79 -13.02
CA GLN A 38 -0.68 22.78 -13.49
C GLN A 38 -2.06 22.56 -12.86
N ILE A 39 -2.54 21.31 -12.86
CA ILE A 39 -3.81 20.95 -12.21
C ILE A 39 -3.77 21.28 -10.70
N CYS A 40 -2.65 20.98 -10.04
CA CYS A 40 -2.49 21.28 -8.61
C CYS A 40 -2.53 22.79 -8.34
N MET A 41 -1.88 23.60 -9.17
CA MET A 41 -1.88 25.06 -9.04
C MET A 41 -3.27 25.64 -9.29
N GLU A 42 -3.95 25.22 -10.36
CA GLU A 42 -5.32 25.62 -10.68
C GLU A 42 -6.27 25.31 -9.52
N LEU A 43 -6.22 24.09 -8.98
CA LEU A 43 -7.09 23.69 -7.86
C LEU A 43 -6.71 24.40 -6.56
N ALA A 44 -5.41 24.65 -6.33
CA ALA A 44 -4.95 25.37 -5.14
C ALA A 44 -5.43 26.82 -5.12
N GLU A 45 -5.38 27.51 -6.27
CA GLU A 45 -5.90 28.87 -6.42
C GLU A 45 -7.43 28.91 -6.31
N ARG A 46 -8.13 28.02 -7.03
CA ARG A 46 -9.59 27.99 -7.07
C ARG A 46 -10.23 27.70 -5.71
N HIS A 47 -9.62 26.83 -4.91
CA HIS A 47 -10.14 26.41 -3.61
C HIS A 47 -9.41 27.01 -2.41
N ASN A 48 -8.46 27.94 -2.65
CA ASN A 48 -7.61 28.57 -1.63
C ASN A 48 -6.95 27.54 -0.69
N VAL A 49 -6.30 26.54 -1.28
CA VAL A 49 -5.70 25.42 -0.54
C VAL A 49 -4.43 25.90 0.19
N PRO A 50 -4.33 25.72 1.52
CA PRO A 50 -3.13 26.04 2.30
C PRO A 50 -1.88 25.36 1.75
N GLU A 51 -0.72 26.02 1.89
CA GLU A 51 0.54 25.53 1.35
C GLU A 51 0.91 24.13 1.87
N ASP A 52 0.67 23.89 3.17
CA ASP A 52 0.90 22.60 3.85
C ASP A 52 0.12 21.43 3.22
N LEU A 53 -1.02 21.72 2.57
CA LEU A 53 -1.87 20.71 1.94
C LEU A 53 -1.57 20.52 0.45
N ARG A 54 -0.75 21.37 -0.18
CA ARG A 54 -0.47 21.31 -1.64
C ARG A 54 0.25 20.04 -2.04
N PHE A 55 1.21 19.57 -1.23
CA PHE A 55 1.87 18.29 -1.47
C PHE A 55 0.86 17.12 -1.42
N SER A 56 -0.02 17.15 -0.41
CA SER A 56 -1.08 16.15 -0.22
C SER A 56 -2.09 16.17 -1.38
N LEU A 57 -2.44 17.36 -1.89
CA LEU A 57 -3.28 17.53 -3.06
C LEU A 57 -2.61 16.95 -4.32
N LEU A 58 -1.34 17.28 -4.55
CA LEU A 58 -0.57 16.78 -5.68
C LEU A 58 -0.43 15.25 -5.67
N ALA A 59 -0.23 14.65 -4.48
CA ALA A 59 -0.21 13.20 -4.32
C ALA A 59 -1.56 12.56 -4.71
N ARG A 60 -2.68 13.14 -4.27
CA ARG A 60 -4.02 12.68 -4.65
C ARG A 60 -4.31 12.84 -6.15
N ILE A 61 -3.86 13.93 -6.77
CA ILE A 61 -3.97 14.14 -8.22
C ILE A 61 -3.22 13.03 -8.99
N ARG A 62 -1.98 12.75 -8.60
CA ARG A 62 -1.18 11.67 -9.20
C ARG A 62 -1.86 10.32 -9.05
N ALA A 63 -2.39 10.02 -7.87
CA ALA A 63 -3.14 8.80 -7.61
C ALA A 63 -4.40 8.71 -8.50
N ALA A 64 -5.23 9.74 -8.53
CA ALA A 64 -6.46 9.77 -9.31
C ALA A 64 -6.22 9.62 -10.83
N ARG A 65 -5.10 10.12 -11.35
CA ARG A 65 -4.72 9.92 -12.76
C ARG A 65 -4.20 8.51 -13.07
N GLY A 66 -3.48 7.89 -12.13
CA GLY A 66 -2.99 6.53 -12.28
C GLY A 66 -4.05 5.46 -12.06
N PHE A 67 -5.10 5.78 -11.29
CA PHE A 67 -6.09 4.81 -10.85
C PHE A 67 -6.94 4.11 -11.94
N PRO A 68 -7.28 4.73 -13.10
CA PRO A 68 -8.16 4.10 -14.09
C PRO A 68 -7.61 2.79 -14.67
N THR A 69 -6.28 2.70 -14.85
CA THR A 69 -5.64 1.53 -15.46
C THR A 69 -5.14 0.55 -14.41
N LEU A 70 -5.14 -0.75 -14.73
CA LEU A 70 -4.57 -1.77 -13.85
C LEU A 70 -3.09 -1.50 -13.56
N GLU A 71 -2.32 -1.14 -14.60
CA GLU A 71 -0.90 -0.85 -14.43
C GLU A 71 -0.67 0.40 -13.59
N GLY A 72 -1.47 1.45 -13.74
CA GLY A 72 -1.37 2.63 -12.89
C GLY A 72 -1.72 2.33 -11.42
N ARG A 73 -2.72 1.48 -11.15
CA ARG A 73 -2.99 0.97 -9.78
C ARG A 73 -1.81 0.18 -9.23
N ARG A 74 -1.20 -0.71 -10.04
CA ARG A 74 0.00 -1.46 -9.67
C ARG A 74 1.18 -0.54 -9.35
N GLN A 75 1.39 0.52 -10.14
CA GLN A 75 2.41 1.52 -9.87
C GLN A 75 2.17 2.26 -8.54
N LEU A 76 0.91 2.61 -8.23
CA LEU A 76 0.58 3.22 -6.93
C LEU A 76 0.86 2.28 -5.76
N VAL A 77 0.58 0.98 -5.91
CA VAL A 77 0.94 -0.04 -4.91
C VAL A 77 2.46 -0.12 -4.74
N ARG A 78 3.23 -0.15 -5.83
CA ARG A 78 4.71 -0.14 -5.76
C ARG A 78 5.24 1.08 -5.02
N VAL A 79 4.70 2.26 -5.32
CA VAL A 79 5.06 3.51 -4.62
C VAL A 79 4.71 3.40 -3.14
N ARG A 80 3.50 2.97 -2.78
CA ARG A 80 3.08 2.80 -1.38
C ARG A 80 4.01 1.84 -0.63
N LEU A 81 4.28 0.66 -1.18
CA LEU A 81 5.16 -0.33 -0.55
C LEU A 81 6.60 0.18 -0.42
N SER A 82 7.13 0.86 -1.43
CA SER A 82 8.48 1.44 -1.37
C SER A 82 8.57 2.55 -0.32
N SER A 83 7.56 3.42 -0.24
CA SER A 83 7.48 4.44 0.79
C SER A 83 7.39 3.84 2.19
N LEU A 84 6.66 2.73 2.37
CA LEU A 84 6.60 2.02 3.65
C LEU A 84 7.97 1.46 4.06
N ILE A 85 8.70 0.85 3.12
CA ILE A 85 10.07 0.36 3.39
C ILE A 85 10.95 1.51 3.85
N ILE A 86 10.95 2.64 3.12
CA ILE A 86 11.76 3.82 3.46
C ILE A 86 11.34 4.39 4.82
N LEU A 87 10.04 4.51 5.07
CA LEU A 87 9.51 5.00 6.35
C LEU A 87 10.01 4.14 7.51
N MET A 88 9.94 2.82 7.39
CA MET A 88 10.39 1.91 8.44
C MET A 88 11.93 1.91 8.60
N GLN A 89 12.67 2.02 7.50
CA GLN A 89 14.14 2.07 7.52
C GLN A 89 14.69 3.41 8.02
N ALA A 90 13.94 4.51 7.86
CA ALA A 90 14.29 5.80 8.43
C ALA A 90 14.25 5.79 9.97
N ASN A 91 13.72 4.71 10.57
CA ASN A 91 13.59 4.50 12.01
C ASN A 91 12.96 5.71 12.72
N PRO A 92 11.70 6.04 12.40
CA PRO A 92 10.99 7.15 13.03
C PRO A 92 10.75 6.85 14.51
N ASP A 93 10.35 7.86 15.26
CA ASP A 93 9.98 7.69 16.66
C ASP A 93 8.89 6.61 16.81
N HIS A 94 9.00 5.82 17.88
CA HIS A 94 8.09 4.68 18.09
C HIS A 94 6.62 5.11 18.17
N ASP A 95 6.35 6.30 18.70
CA ASP A 95 5.00 6.87 18.80
C ASP A 95 4.42 7.22 17.42
N ASP A 96 5.24 7.76 16.50
CA ASP A 96 4.82 8.06 15.12
C ASP A 96 4.51 6.77 14.34
N MET A 97 5.35 5.76 14.50
CA MET A 97 5.11 4.43 13.89
C MET A 97 3.87 3.76 14.48
N ALA A 98 3.65 3.87 15.80
CA ALA A 98 2.45 3.35 16.44
C ALA A 98 1.18 4.07 15.94
N ALA A 99 1.21 5.40 15.85
CA ALA A 99 0.11 6.19 15.31
C ALA A 99 -0.21 5.83 13.84
N PHE A 100 0.82 5.55 13.03
CA PHE A 100 0.64 5.07 11.67
C PHE A 100 -0.13 3.73 11.64
N PHE A 101 0.30 2.73 12.42
CA PHE A 101 -0.34 1.40 12.43
C PHE A 101 -1.72 1.37 13.07
N VAL A 102 -2.02 2.27 14.02
CA VAL A 102 -3.38 2.44 14.56
C VAL A 102 -4.36 2.85 13.46
N ASN A 103 -3.90 3.65 12.49
CA ASN A 103 -4.73 4.08 11.36
C ASN A 103 -4.83 3.00 10.25
N GLU A 104 -3.94 2.01 10.26
CA GLU A 104 -3.82 0.97 9.22
C GLU A 104 -3.71 -0.44 9.86
N PRO A 105 -4.73 -0.89 10.64
CA PRO A 105 -4.66 -2.13 11.41
C PRO A 105 -4.58 -3.39 10.54
N ASP A 106 -5.17 -3.34 9.34
CA ASP A 106 -5.26 -4.48 8.42
C ASP A 106 -4.04 -4.62 7.50
N LEU A 107 -3.10 -3.67 7.53
CA LEU A 107 -1.97 -3.62 6.61
C LEU A 107 -1.18 -4.94 6.57
N ILE A 108 -0.93 -5.56 7.72
CA ILE A 108 -0.20 -6.83 7.81
C ILE A 108 -1.00 -7.96 7.14
N ASN A 109 -2.31 -8.03 7.39
CA ASN A 109 -3.17 -9.05 6.81
C ASN A 109 -3.28 -8.88 5.29
N GLU A 110 -3.39 -7.65 4.80
CA GLU A 110 -3.39 -7.33 3.37
C GLU A 110 -2.07 -7.72 2.69
N LEU A 111 -0.92 -7.44 3.33
CA LEU A 111 0.39 -7.85 2.83
C LEU A 111 0.51 -9.37 2.71
N VAL A 112 0.06 -10.11 3.73
CA VAL A 112 0.07 -11.58 3.70
C VAL A 112 -0.88 -12.12 2.63
N ALA A 113 -2.09 -11.55 2.50
CA ALA A 113 -3.04 -11.95 1.46
C ALA A 113 -2.48 -11.71 0.04
N MET A 114 -1.75 -10.61 -0.17
CA MET A 114 -1.06 -10.34 -1.45
C MET A 114 -0.02 -11.42 -1.80
N LEU A 115 0.64 -12.01 -0.81
CA LEU A 115 1.59 -13.11 -1.04
C LEU A 115 0.89 -14.42 -1.41
N CYS A 116 -0.38 -14.59 -1.05
CA CYS A 116 -1.15 -15.80 -1.34
C CYS A 116 -1.74 -15.80 -2.75
N LEU A 117 -1.79 -14.64 -3.42
CA LEU A 117 -2.37 -14.47 -4.75
C LEU A 117 -1.29 -14.55 -5.84
N GLU A 118 -0.51 -15.63 -5.82
CA GLU A 118 0.72 -15.80 -6.62
C GLU A 118 0.51 -15.53 -8.12
N ASP A 119 -0.62 -15.96 -8.69
CA ASP A 119 -0.90 -15.86 -10.12
C ASP A 119 -1.53 -14.52 -10.54
N SER A 120 -2.08 -13.76 -9.58
CA SER A 120 -2.80 -12.52 -9.87
C SER A 120 -1.93 -11.27 -9.69
N ILE A 121 -0.94 -11.36 -8.81
CA ILE A 121 -0.10 -10.24 -8.41
C ILE A 121 1.30 -10.40 -9.01
N PRO A 122 1.80 -9.40 -9.76
CA PRO A 122 3.17 -9.39 -10.24
C PRO A 122 4.22 -9.65 -9.15
N GLU A 123 5.26 -10.40 -9.50
CA GLU A 123 6.33 -10.81 -8.56
C GLU A 123 7.08 -9.63 -7.94
N ASP A 124 7.21 -8.52 -8.66
CA ASP A 124 7.82 -7.29 -8.15
C ASP A 124 7.04 -6.68 -6.98
N ILE A 125 5.71 -6.71 -7.03
CA ILE A 125 4.84 -6.28 -5.92
C ILE A 125 4.94 -7.26 -4.75
N GLN A 126 4.95 -8.57 -5.01
CA GLN A 126 5.14 -9.58 -3.96
C GLN A 126 6.49 -9.42 -3.26
N THR A 127 7.55 -9.14 -4.02
CA THR A 127 8.90 -8.87 -3.49
C THR A 127 8.89 -7.66 -2.56
N LEU A 128 8.22 -6.58 -2.95
CA LEU A 128 8.07 -5.40 -2.09
C LEU A 128 7.26 -5.70 -0.82
N ALA A 129 6.18 -6.49 -0.93
CA ALA A 129 5.39 -6.90 0.23
C ALA A 129 6.22 -7.76 1.21
N LEU A 130 7.02 -8.71 0.72
CA LEU A 130 7.97 -9.48 1.53
C LEU A 130 8.96 -8.56 2.27
N LYS A 131 9.52 -7.56 1.57
CA LYS A 131 10.43 -6.59 2.17
C LYS A 131 9.75 -5.77 3.27
N VAL A 132 8.52 -5.31 3.05
CA VAL A 132 7.73 -4.59 4.07
C VAL A 132 7.54 -5.47 5.31
N LEU A 133 7.10 -6.71 5.15
CA LEU A 133 6.92 -7.65 6.27
C LEU A 133 8.24 -7.95 7.01
N ALA A 134 9.34 -8.09 6.27
CA ALA A 134 10.66 -8.31 6.84
C ALA A 134 11.13 -7.08 7.64
N THR A 135 10.97 -5.87 7.10
CA THR A 135 11.31 -4.64 7.83
C THR A 135 10.49 -4.46 9.11
N GLN A 136 9.22 -4.87 9.13
CA GLN A 136 8.41 -4.87 10.35
C GLN A 136 8.88 -5.89 11.37
N SER A 137 9.36 -7.04 10.91
CA SER A 137 9.86 -8.12 11.76
C SER A 137 11.19 -7.79 12.45
N LEU A 138 11.83 -6.67 12.11
CA LEU A 138 12.98 -6.13 12.85
C LEU A 138 12.59 -5.62 14.23
N ASP A 139 11.36 -5.14 14.40
CA ASP A 139 10.84 -4.76 15.70
C ASP A 139 10.19 -5.97 16.37
N ARG A 140 10.73 -6.34 17.54
CA ARG A 140 10.27 -7.48 18.35
C ARG A 140 8.76 -7.44 18.65
N ALA A 141 8.20 -6.26 18.91
CA ALA A 141 6.77 -6.13 19.21
C ALA A 141 5.91 -6.44 17.99
N ARG A 142 6.35 -6.05 16.80
CA ARG A 142 5.63 -6.24 15.53
C ARG A 142 5.88 -7.61 14.90
N GLN A 143 7.06 -8.19 15.16
CA GLN A 143 7.45 -9.52 14.71
C GLN A 143 6.44 -10.59 15.16
N ALA A 144 5.93 -10.50 16.39
CA ALA A 144 4.89 -11.41 16.89
C ALA A 144 3.58 -11.29 16.08
N THR A 145 3.16 -10.06 15.75
CA THR A 145 1.97 -9.80 14.94
C THR A 145 2.10 -10.34 13.53
N VAL A 146 3.26 -10.14 12.89
CA VAL A 146 3.55 -10.69 11.55
C VAL A 146 3.49 -12.23 11.59
N LEU A 147 4.12 -12.85 12.58
CA LEU A 147 4.09 -14.30 12.74
C LEU A 147 2.67 -14.83 12.95
N GLN A 148 1.85 -14.14 13.75
CA GLN A 148 0.45 -14.49 13.95
C GLN A 148 -0.37 -14.36 12.67
N ALA A 149 -0.23 -13.26 11.91
CA ALA A 149 -0.96 -13.08 10.65
C ALA A 149 -0.66 -14.20 9.64
N ILE A 150 0.61 -14.60 9.54
CA ILE A 150 1.06 -15.68 8.66
C ILE A 150 0.58 -17.06 9.16
N SER A 151 0.58 -17.28 10.48
CA SER A 151 0.29 -18.61 11.06
C SER A 151 -1.19 -18.87 11.33
N ALA A 152 -1.96 -17.83 11.66
CA ALA A 152 -3.36 -17.92 12.09
C ALA A 152 -4.36 -17.57 10.98
N GLY A 153 -3.96 -16.81 9.96
CA GLY A 153 -4.87 -16.19 8.99
C GLY A 153 -5.40 -17.08 7.86
N GLY A 154 -5.54 -18.40 8.02
CA GLY A 154 -5.95 -19.30 6.92
C GLY A 154 -4.91 -19.48 5.81
N HIS A 155 -3.88 -18.63 5.77
CA HIS A 155 -2.72 -18.67 4.88
C HIS A 155 -1.62 -19.64 5.35
N ARG A 156 -2.00 -20.67 6.11
CA ARG A 156 -1.07 -21.62 6.71
C ARG A 156 -0.38 -22.41 5.59
N GLY A 157 0.91 -22.17 5.42
CA GLY A 157 1.71 -22.82 4.38
C GLY A 157 2.12 -21.90 3.24
N THR A 158 1.62 -20.67 3.11
CA THR A 158 2.02 -19.76 2.02
C THR A 158 3.53 -19.49 2.00
N LEU A 159 4.15 -19.25 3.16
CA LEU A 159 5.62 -19.11 3.19
C LEU A 159 6.33 -20.40 2.78
N ALA A 160 5.76 -21.57 3.10
CA ALA A 160 6.34 -22.85 2.72
C ALA A 160 6.20 -23.10 1.21
N THR A 161 5.04 -22.78 0.60
CA THR A 161 4.84 -22.88 -0.85
C THR A 161 5.74 -21.91 -1.62
N LEU A 162 5.88 -20.67 -1.13
CA LEU A 162 6.81 -19.69 -1.71
C LEU A 162 8.26 -20.15 -1.57
N MET A 163 8.64 -20.77 -0.46
CA MET A 163 9.98 -21.34 -0.28
C MET A 163 10.22 -22.54 -1.19
N GLU A 164 9.25 -23.44 -1.30
CA GLU A 164 9.33 -24.59 -2.21
C GLU A 164 9.50 -24.13 -3.66
N LYS A 165 8.71 -23.13 -4.08
CA LYS A 165 8.85 -22.50 -5.40
C LYS A 165 10.22 -21.86 -5.62
N ALA A 166 10.72 -21.12 -4.63
CA ALA A 166 12.05 -20.50 -4.69
C ALA A 166 13.17 -21.55 -4.82
N VAL A 167 13.06 -22.65 -4.06
CA VAL A 167 14.01 -23.77 -4.11
C VAL A 167 13.94 -24.48 -5.45
N SER A 168 12.75 -24.79 -5.96
CA SER A 168 12.56 -25.44 -7.27
C SER A 168 13.08 -24.57 -8.41
N SER A 169 12.86 -23.25 -8.35
CA SER A 169 13.44 -22.30 -9.31
C SER A 169 14.96 -22.26 -9.25
N LEU A 170 15.56 -22.34 -8.05
CA LEU A 170 17.03 -22.33 -7.88
C LEU A 170 17.66 -23.65 -8.30
N ALA A 171 16.97 -24.77 -8.09
CA ALA A 171 17.38 -26.11 -8.50
C ALA A 171 17.34 -26.31 -10.03
N GLY A 172 16.86 -25.31 -10.79
CA GLY A 172 16.79 -25.35 -12.24
C GLY A 172 15.65 -26.20 -12.79
N ASP A 173 14.63 -26.47 -11.98
CA ASP A 173 13.45 -27.20 -12.45
C ASP A 173 12.70 -26.35 -13.49
N SER A 174 12.60 -26.88 -14.71
CA SER A 174 12.01 -26.17 -15.85
C SER A 174 10.48 -26.06 -15.78
N GLN A 175 9.84 -26.79 -14.86
CA GLN A 175 8.39 -26.76 -14.61
C GLN A 175 8.00 -25.66 -13.62
N ALA A 176 8.90 -25.27 -12.72
CA ALA A 176 8.67 -24.18 -11.78
C ALA A 176 9.03 -22.83 -12.45
N GLY A 177 8.12 -21.87 -12.44
CA GLY A 177 8.39 -20.54 -12.97
C GLY A 177 9.67 -19.93 -12.36
N LYS A 178 10.49 -19.28 -13.21
CA LYS A 178 11.74 -18.63 -12.76
C LYS A 178 11.42 -17.52 -11.76
N CYS A 179 11.88 -17.67 -10.53
CA CYS A 179 11.85 -16.62 -9.50
C CYS A 179 13.05 -15.68 -9.68
N SER A 180 12.83 -14.38 -9.48
CA SER A 180 13.89 -13.38 -9.42
C SER A 180 14.75 -13.56 -8.18
N THR A 181 16.03 -13.22 -8.28
CA THR A 181 16.97 -13.23 -7.14
C THR A 181 16.50 -12.31 -6.02
N TYR A 182 15.88 -11.17 -6.36
CA TYR A 182 15.33 -10.22 -5.37
C TYR A 182 14.16 -10.80 -4.57
N PHE A 183 13.35 -11.64 -5.21
CA PHE A 183 12.23 -12.32 -4.55
C PHE A 183 12.75 -13.32 -3.52
N VAL A 184 13.69 -14.17 -3.94
CA VAL A 184 14.33 -15.17 -3.07
C VAL A 184 15.04 -14.52 -1.88
N GLU A 185 15.77 -13.43 -2.13
CA GLU A 185 16.45 -12.66 -1.08
C GLU A 185 15.46 -12.11 -0.04
N ALA A 186 14.37 -11.47 -0.50
CA ALA A 186 13.35 -10.91 0.39
C ALA A 186 12.65 -12.00 1.21
N LEU A 187 12.37 -13.15 0.60
CA LEU A 187 11.74 -14.29 1.25
C LEU A 187 12.65 -14.90 2.34
N LEU A 188 13.94 -15.10 2.02
CA LEU A 188 14.93 -15.58 2.99
C LEU A 188 15.13 -14.59 4.13
N MET A 189 15.14 -13.29 3.85
CA MET A 189 15.25 -12.25 4.88
C MET A 189 14.08 -12.33 5.86
N LEU A 190 12.85 -12.45 5.36
CA LEU A 190 11.66 -12.59 6.21
C LEU A 190 11.73 -13.86 7.06
N VAL A 191 12.02 -15.01 6.46
CA VAL A 191 12.10 -16.29 7.19
C VAL A 191 13.20 -16.26 8.25
N ASN A 192 14.38 -15.72 7.94
CA ASN A 192 15.47 -15.59 8.89
C ASN A 192 15.07 -14.75 10.11
N LEU A 193 14.39 -13.63 9.88
CA LEU A 193 13.90 -12.77 10.95
C LEU A 193 12.83 -13.48 11.78
N LEU A 194 11.88 -14.17 11.15
CA LEU A 194 10.83 -14.90 11.87
C LEU A 194 11.40 -16.07 12.71
N VAL A 195 12.37 -16.81 12.20
CA VAL A 195 13.01 -17.93 12.94
C VAL A 195 13.84 -17.42 14.12
N SER A 196 14.54 -16.30 13.94
CA SER A 196 15.34 -15.65 14.99
C SER A 196 14.50 -15.11 16.16
N SER A 197 13.17 -15.02 16.01
CA SER A 197 12.25 -14.59 17.06
C SER A 197 12.08 -15.61 18.19
N THR A 198 12.49 -16.87 17.98
CA THR A 198 12.32 -17.99 18.91
C THR A 198 13.28 -17.93 20.11
N SER A 199 13.23 -16.83 20.86
CA SER A 199 13.81 -16.75 22.21
C SER A 199 12.66 -16.73 23.23
N GLY A 200 12.25 -17.93 23.67
CA GLY A 200 11.24 -18.07 24.73
C GLY A 200 10.58 -19.45 24.82
N TRP A 201 11.37 -20.53 24.89
CA TRP A 201 10.89 -21.82 25.41
C TRP A 201 10.50 -21.61 26.88
N SER A 202 9.25 -21.21 27.11
CA SER A 202 8.68 -21.12 28.46
C SER A 202 8.46 -22.54 28.93
N ARG A 203 9.41 -23.03 29.74
CA ARG A 203 9.33 -24.30 30.47
C ARG A 203 7.96 -24.39 31.15
N PRO A 204 7.17 -25.46 30.95
CA PRO A 204 5.89 -25.59 31.64
C PRO A 204 6.12 -25.61 33.16
N PRO A 205 5.26 -24.94 33.96
CA PRO A 205 5.36 -24.99 35.41
C PRO A 205 5.13 -26.43 35.87
N GLN A 206 6.01 -26.91 36.76
CA GLN A 206 5.79 -28.12 37.56
C GLN A 206 4.96 -27.77 38.79
#